data_AF-A0A7V5J2Q0-F1
#
_entry.id   AF-A0A7V5J2Q0-F1
#
_cell.length_a   1.000
_cell.length_b   1.000
_cell.length_c   1.000
_cell.angle_alpha   90.00
_cell.angle_beta   90.00
_cell.angle_gamma   90.00
#
_symmetry.space_group_name_H-M   'P 1'
#
loop_
_entity.id
_entity.type
_entity.pdbx_description
1 polymer ?
#
loop_
_entity_poly.entity_id
_entity_poly.type
_entity_poly.pdbx_seq_one_letter_code
_entity_poly.pdbx_strand_id
1 'polypeptide(L)'
;MKVKQGIHLNRPDMHNIAHELGVSTRDVLIKDGVLTVYNTSETCQEIVDDNALPLFIAMAVDISVEDISDIQEVVEEPVKIEFDLDAYKDED
;
A
#
# COMPACT_ATOMS: atom_id res chain seq x y z
N MET A 1 3.83 -24.02 -15.99
CA MET A 1 3.25 -23.49 -14.75
C MET A 1 1.93 -22.81 -15.09
N LYS A 2 0.84 -23.11 -14.36
CA LYS A 2 -0.40 -22.32 -14.48
C LYS A 2 -0.16 -21.01 -13.72
N VAL A 3 -0.14 -19.90 -14.43
CA VAL A 3 -0.18 -18.57 -13.80
C VAL A 3 -1.55 -18.49 -13.12
N LYS A 4 -1.58 -18.50 -11.78
CA LYS A 4 -2.81 -18.17 -11.04
C LYS A 4 -3.15 -16.72 -11.42
N GLN A 5 -4.38 -16.48 -11.86
CA GLN A 5 -4.84 -15.10 -12.11
C GLN A 5 -4.68 -14.30 -10.82
N GLY A 6 -4.13 -13.08 -10.92
CA GLY A 6 -4.00 -12.18 -9.78
C GLY A 6 -5.34 -11.97 -9.09
N ILE A 7 -5.31 -11.86 -7.77
CA ILE A 7 -6.52 -11.72 -6.96
C ILE A 7 -7.08 -10.32 -7.18
N HIS A 8 -8.38 -10.24 -7.46
CA HIS A 8 -9.05 -8.96 -7.65
C HIS A 8 -9.55 -8.47 -6.30
N LEU A 9 -8.85 -7.50 -5.73
CA LEU A 9 -9.26 -6.88 -4.47
C LEU A 9 -10.37 -5.86 -4.73
N ASN A 10 -11.44 -5.96 -3.95
CA ASN A 10 -12.55 -5.02 -3.97
C ASN A 10 -12.36 -3.92 -2.91
N ARG A 11 -13.25 -2.92 -2.89
CA ARG A 11 -13.18 -1.83 -1.90
C ARG A 11 -13.25 -2.32 -0.44
N PRO A 12 -14.16 -3.23 -0.06
CA PRO A 12 -14.13 -3.87 1.25
C PRO A 12 -12.78 -4.49 1.64
N ASP A 13 -12.13 -5.22 0.72
CA ASP A 13 -10.84 -5.86 0.97
C ASP A 13 -9.77 -4.80 1.30
N MET A 14 -9.74 -3.71 0.53
CA MET A 14 -8.83 -2.58 0.80
C MET A 14 -9.12 -1.91 2.16
N HIS A 15 -10.38 -1.83 2.55
CA HIS A 15 -10.77 -1.31 3.86
C HIS A 15 -10.31 -2.24 5.00
N ASN A 16 -10.44 -3.56 4.81
CA ASN A 16 -9.98 -4.54 5.79
C ASN A 16 -8.46 -4.48 5.94
N ILE A 17 -7.71 -4.42 4.84
CA ILE A 17 -6.26 -4.26 4.85
C ILE A 17 -5.87 -2.98 5.63
N ALA A 18 -6.50 -1.85 5.33
CA ALA A 18 -6.22 -0.60 6.02
C ALA A 18 -6.49 -0.70 7.53
N HIS A 19 -7.60 -1.35 7.92
CA HIS A 19 -7.97 -1.54 9.31
C HIS A 19 -6.96 -2.42 10.06
N GLU A 20 -6.59 -3.56 9.49
CA GLU A 20 -5.66 -4.53 10.10
C GLU A 20 -4.25 -3.96 10.24
N LEU A 21 -3.80 -3.15 9.28
CA LEU A 21 -2.49 -2.51 9.33
C LEU A 21 -2.49 -1.20 10.13
N GLY A 22 -3.65 -0.75 10.60
CA GLY A 22 -3.78 0.51 11.34
C GLY A 22 -3.41 1.75 10.52
N VAL A 23 -3.58 1.70 9.20
CA VAL A 23 -3.32 2.81 8.25
C VAL A 23 -4.63 3.38 7.70
N SER A 24 -4.55 4.50 6.98
CA SER A 24 -5.74 5.07 6.36
C SER A 24 -6.11 4.33 5.07
N THR A 25 -7.39 4.29 4.70
CA THR A 25 -7.83 3.67 3.43
C THR A 25 -7.24 4.31 2.17
N ARG A 26 -6.81 5.57 2.27
CA ARG A 26 -6.06 6.29 1.22
C ARG A 26 -4.60 5.86 1.10
N ASP A 27 -4.08 5.20 2.13
CA ASP A 27 -2.70 4.71 2.17
C ASP A 27 -2.59 3.31 1.54
N VAL A 28 -3.72 2.70 1.17
CA VAL A 28 -3.79 1.43 0.46
C VAL A 28 -4.16 1.69 -1.00
N LEU A 29 -3.27 1.34 -1.91
CA LEU A 29 -3.45 1.53 -3.35
C LEU A 29 -3.26 0.22 -4.10
N ILE A 30 -3.97 0.08 -5.22
CA ILE A 30 -3.73 -1.00 -6.16
C ILE A 30 -3.39 -0.38 -7.49
N LYS A 31 -2.21 -0.70 -8.01
CA LYS A 31 -1.76 -0.24 -9.31
C LYS A 31 -1.10 -1.39 -10.04
N ASP A 32 -1.51 -1.62 -11.29
CA ASP A 32 -0.96 -2.67 -12.16
C ASP A 32 -0.99 -4.09 -11.53
N GLY A 33 -1.98 -4.36 -10.68
CA GLY A 33 -2.12 -5.63 -9.97
C GLY A 33 -1.23 -5.79 -8.74
N VAL A 34 -0.50 -4.75 -8.35
CA VAL A 34 0.32 -4.69 -7.14
C VAL A 34 -0.42 -3.94 -6.05
N LEU A 35 -0.50 -4.53 -4.86
CA LEU A 35 -0.98 -3.87 -3.65
C LEU A 35 0.18 -3.06 -3.04
N THR A 36 0.01 -1.75 -2.95
CA THR A 36 0.95 -0.84 -2.31
C THR A 36 0.31 -0.31 -1.03
N VAL A 37 1.01 -0.45 0.09
CA VAL A 37 0.60 0.11 1.38
C VAL A 37 1.65 1.12 1.84
N TYR A 38 1.23 2.36 2.03
CA TYR A 38 2.07 3.37 2.67
C TYR A 38 2.08 3.12 4.17
N ASN A 39 3.26 2.82 4.69
CA ASN A 39 3.47 2.65 6.12
C ASN A 39 3.47 4.02 6.81
N THR A 40 2.28 4.45 7.23
CA THR A 40 2.04 5.75 7.87
C THR A 40 1.76 5.63 9.37
N SER A 41 1.85 4.43 9.94
CA SER A 41 1.39 4.10 11.29
C SER A 41 2.41 3.25 12.04
N GLU A 42 2.58 3.50 13.34
CA GLU A 42 3.45 2.70 14.23
C GLU A 42 3.04 1.23 14.24
N THR A 43 1.73 0.94 14.22
CA THR A 43 1.21 -0.43 14.15
C THR A 43 1.64 -1.14 12.86
N CYS A 44 1.62 -0.44 11.73
CA CYS A 44 2.08 -1.01 10.46
C CYS A 44 3.59 -1.29 10.51
N GLN A 45 4.37 -0.41 11.13
CA GLN A 45 5.81 -0.64 11.31
C GLN A 45 6.10 -1.85 12.20
N GLU A 46 5.40 -2.00 13.33
CA GLU A 46 5.57 -3.16 14.21
C GLU A 46 5.25 -4.48 13.48
N ILE A 47 4.18 -4.51 12.67
CA ILE A 47 3.82 -5.67 11.84
C ILE A 47 4.91 -6.02 10.82
N VAL A 48 5.54 -5.00 10.23
CA VAL A 48 6.66 -5.19 9.28
C VAL A 48 7.91 -5.71 10.02
N ASP A 49 8.25 -5.11 11.16
CA ASP A 49 9.41 -5.48 11.98
C ASP A 49 9.29 -6.93 12.50
N ASP A 50 8.07 -7.37 12.82
CA ASP A 50 7.76 -8.74 13.24
C ASP A 50 7.68 -9.75 12.07
N ASN A 51 7.91 -9.29 10.83
CA ASN A 51 7.78 -10.09 9.60
C ASN A 51 6.39 -10.74 9.46
N ALA A 52 5.36 -10.05 9.98
CA ALA A 52 3.98 -10.54 10.05
C ALA A 52 3.10 -9.98 8.92
N LEU A 53 3.57 -9.00 8.14
CA LEU A 53 2.82 -8.38 7.05
C LEU A 53 2.09 -9.38 6.12
N PRO A 54 2.74 -10.44 5.58
CA PRO A 54 2.04 -11.41 4.74
C PRO A 54 0.84 -12.06 5.42
N LEU A 55 0.93 -12.34 6.73
CA LEU A 55 -0.15 -12.96 7.51
C LEU A 55 -1.34 -12.01 7.62
N PHE A 56 -1.10 -10.76 7.98
CA PHE A 56 -2.16 -9.75 8.12
C PHE A 56 -2.87 -9.49 6.79
N ILE A 57 -2.12 -9.37 5.68
CA ILE A 57 -2.71 -9.23 4.35
C ILE A 57 -3.54 -10.46 4.00
N ALA A 58 -3.00 -11.66 4.20
CA ALA A 58 -3.69 -12.91 3.89
C ALA A 58 -5.01 -13.06 4.67
N MET A 59 -5.00 -12.70 5.95
CA MET A 59 -6.21 -12.69 6.78
C MET A 59 -7.23 -11.64 6.33
N ALA A 60 -6.79 -10.43 5.99
CA ALA A 60 -7.67 -9.33 5.60
C ALA A 60 -8.48 -9.64 4.32
N VAL A 61 -7.95 -10.49 3.44
CA VAL A 61 -8.54 -10.82 2.13
C VAL A 61 -8.90 -12.30 1.96
N ASP A 62 -8.84 -13.08 3.04
CA ASP A 62 -9.19 -14.51 3.11
C ASP A 62 -8.46 -15.38 2.08
N ILE A 63 -7.12 -15.27 2.04
CA ILE A 63 -6.24 -16.06 1.16
C ILE A 63 -5.17 -16.79 1.97
N SER A 64 -4.46 -17.72 1.32
CA SER A 64 -3.25 -18.30 1.92
C SER A 64 -2.07 -17.34 1.75
N VAL A 65 -1.17 -17.31 2.74
CA VAL A 65 0.13 -16.60 2.62
C VAL A 65 0.94 -17.12 1.42
N GLU A 66 0.79 -18.40 1.07
CA GLU A 66 1.47 -19.02 -0.09
C GLU A 66 0.99 -18.47 -1.44
N ASP A 67 -0.15 -17.78 -1.47
CA ASP A 67 -0.67 -17.14 -2.68
C ASP A 67 -0.10 -15.72 -2.89
N ILE A 68 0.67 -15.20 -1.92
CA ILE A 68 1.39 -13.93 -2.04
C ILE A 68 2.69 -14.17 -2.80
N SER A 69 2.80 -13.58 -3.99
CA SER A 69 3.90 -13.86 -4.92
C SER A 69 5.21 -13.15 -4.58
N ASP A 70 5.13 -11.91 -4.10
CA ASP A 70 6.30 -11.08 -3.83
C ASP A 70 5.95 -10.00 -2.80
N ILE A 71 6.91 -9.66 -1.95
CA ILE A 71 6.80 -8.57 -0.97
C ILE A 71 8.09 -7.78 -1.06
N GLN A 72 7.97 -6.52 -1.41
CA GLN A 72 9.09 -5.60 -1.51
C GLN A 72 8.82 -4.35 -0.69
N GLU A 73 9.73 -4.04 0.22
CA GLU A 73 9.76 -2.74 0.88
C GLU A 73 10.30 -1.69 -0.11
N VAL A 74 9.58 -0.59 -0.25
CA VAL A 74 9.98 0.54 -1.09
C VAL A 74 9.98 1.79 -0.24
N VAL A 75 11.12 2.47 -0.21
CA VAL A 75 11.26 3.80 0.40
C VAL A 75 11.02 4.82 -0.71
N GLU A 76 9.84 5.45 -0.72
CA GLU A 76 9.58 6.58 -1.61
C GLU A 76 10.17 7.86 -0.99
N GLU A 77 11.13 8.48 -1.69
CA GLU A 77 11.59 9.81 -1.31
C GLU A 77 10.48 10.83 -1.63
N PRO A 78 10.06 11.66 -0.66
CA PRO A 78 9.06 12.68 -0.91
C PRO A 78 9.57 13.66 -1.96
N VAL A 79 8.89 13.69 -3.12
CA VAL A 79 9.19 14.66 -4.17
C VAL A 79 8.79 16.04 -3.65
N LYS A 80 9.78 16.92 -3.45
CA LYS A 80 9.51 18.33 -3.18
C LYS A 80 8.84 18.93 -4.40
N ILE A 81 7.56 19.28 -4.27
CA ILE A 81 6.88 20.13 -5.24
C ILE A 81 7.42 21.54 -5.02
N GLU A 82 8.37 21.97 -5.84
CA GLU A 82 8.73 23.38 -5.91
C GLU A 82 7.57 24.13 -6.57
N PHE A 83 6.75 24.77 -5.73
CA PHE A 83 5.71 25.68 -6.21
C PHE A 83 6.41 26.97 -6.69
N ASP A 84 6.61 27.07 -8.00
CA ASP A 84 7.09 28.30 -8.62
C ASP A 84 5.97 29.35 -8.62
N LEU A 85 5.97 30.19 -7.59
CA LEU A 85 5.04 31.32 -7.46
C LEU A 85 5.35 32.44 -8.44
N ASP A 86 6.56 32.47 -9.04
CA ASP A 86 6.93 33.48 -10.02
C ASP A 86 6.28 33.20 -11.39
N ALA A 87 5.90 31.95 -11.69
CA ALA A 87 5.12 31.59 -12.88
C ALA A 87 3.70 32.19 -12.91
N TYR A 88 3.23 32.76 -11.79
CA TYR A 88 1.91 33.39 -11.64
C TYR A 88 2.00 34.90 -11.29
N LYS A 89 3.19 35.50 -11.37
CA LYS A 89 3.30 36.96 -11.33
C LYS A 89 2.95 37.49 -12.72
N ASP A 90 1.70 37.87 -12.90
CA ASP A 90 1.30 38.74 -14.01
C ASP A 90 2.09 40.06 -13.91
N GLU A 91 2.79 40.44 -14.97
CA GLU A 91 3.49 41.72 -15.08
C GLU A 91 2.46 42.87 -15.04
N ASP A 92 2.41 43.61 -13.92
CA ASP A 92 1.66 44.88 -13.79
C ASP A 92 2.10 45.96 -14.80
#